data_AF-A0A355G5Z9-F1
#
_entry.id   AF-A0A355G5Z9-F1
#
_cell.length_a   1.000
_cell.length_b   1.000
_cell.length_c   1.000
_cell.angle_alpha   90.00
_cell.angle_beta   90.00
_cell.angle_gamma   90.00
#
_symmetry.space_group_name_H-M   'P 1'
#
loop_
_entity.id
_entity.type
_entity.pdbx_description
1 polymer ?
#
loop_
_entity_poly.entity_id
_entity_poly.type
_entity_poly.pdbx_seq_one_letter_code
_entity_poly.pdbx_strand_id
1 'polypeptide(L)'
;RERSLEVAKANKEAARGTELAIQRFQAEVRKNQSEKLIIQQELIETENRINFLAGRYPQPVERKLVDFFELNMHTLNIGVPSQMLNNRADIRQAERELQAAGLEIQVAKARFYPSLVLNAGVGYSAFNPRYLFITPESLVYNAVGELVAPVINRRAIKA
;
A
#
# COMPACT_ATOMS: atom_id res chain seq x y z
N ARG A 1 14.72 13.40 42.20
CA ARG A 1 15.19 12.20 42.92
C ARG A 1 16.69 12.31 43.26
N GLU A 2 17.53 12.83 42.37
CA GLU A 2 18.95 13.09 42.66
C GLU A 2 19.17 14.05 43.84
N ARG A 3 18.44 15.18 43.87
CA ARG A 3 18.44 16.11 45.01
C ARG A 3 17.99 15.45 46.32
N SER A 4 17.08 14.48 46.25
CA SER A 4 16.62 13.72 47.44
C SER A 4 17.68 12.73 47.93
N LEU A 5 18.43 12.10 47.01
CA LEU A 5 19.59 11.27 47.32
C LEU A 5 20.71 12.10 47.98
N GLU A 6 20.96 13.30 47.48
CA GLU A 6 21.94 14.24 48.04
C GLU A 6 21.58 14.66 49.47
N VAL A 7 20.32 15.04 49.70
CA VAL A 7 19.81 15.34 51.04
C VAL A 7 19.90 14.13 51.98
N ALA A 8 19.61 12.92 51.48
CA ALA A 8 19.74 11.70 52.29
C ALA A 8 21.19 11.40 52.69
N LYS A 9 22.16 11.67 51.81
CA LYS A 9 23.60 11.56 52.10
C LYS A 9 24.03 12.57 53.17
N ALA A 10 23.67 13.85 52.99
CA ALA A 10 23.97 14.91 53.94
C ALA A 10 23.37 14.64 55.33
N ASN A 11 22.13 14.13 55.40
CA ASN A 11 21.49 13.76 56.66
C ASN A 11 22.19 12.58 57.34
N LYS A 12 22.73 11.61 56.59
CA LYS A 12 23.51 10.50 57.17
C LYS A 12 24.85 11.00 57.70
N GLU A 13 25.54 11.88 56.97
CA GLU A 13 26.80 12.52 57.43
C GLU A 13 26.59 13.32 58.72
N ALA A 14 25.42 13.98 58.85
CA ALA A 14 25.00 14.67 60.07
C ALA A 14 24.47 13.72 61.18
N ALA A 15 24.61 12.40 61.03
CA ALA A 15 24.10 11.36 61.94
C ALA A 15 22.57 11.41 62.21
N ARG A 16 21.79 11.99 61.29
CA ARG A 16 20.33 12.15 61.34
C ARG A 16 19.58 11.25 60.36
N GLY A 17 20.27 10.30 59.72
CA GLY A 17 19.72 9.44 58.66
C GLY A 17 20.28 8.02 58.69
N THR A 18 19.69 7.14 57.87
CA THR A 18 20.07 5.72 57.76
C THR A 18 20.65 5.38 56.40
N GLU A 19 21.51 4.35 56.34
CA GLU A 19 22.03 3.84 55.06
C GLU A 19 20.93 3.32 54.14
N LEU A 20 19.87 2.74 54.71
CA LEU A 20 18.70 2.26 53.96
C LEU A 20 18.06 3.36 53.11
N ALA A 21 17.98 4.59 53.64
CA ALA A 21 17.41 5.72 52.90
C ALA A 21 18.25 6.08 51.66
N ILE A 22 19.59 6.07 51.79
CA ILE A 22 20.51 6.31 50.67
C ILE A 22 20.33 5.24 49.60
N GLN A 23 20.34 3.96 49.99
CA GLN A 23 20.20 2.83 49.06
C GLN A 23 18.86 2.87 48.30
N ARG A 24 17.76 3.23 48.97
CA ARG A 24 16.44 3.40 48.33
C ARG A 24 16.45 4.52 47.29
N PHE A 25 16.92 5.71 47.65
CA PHE A 25 16.98 6.82 46.70
C PHE A 25 17.95 6.55 45.55
N GLN A 26 19.05 5.84 45.81
CA GLN A 26 20.00 5.44 44.78
C GLN A 26 19.39 4.42 43.80
N ALA A 27 18.63 3.45 44.31
CA ALA A 27 17.89 2.50 43.47
C ALA A 27 16.86 3.23 42.59
N GLU A 28 16.16 4.23 43.14
CA GLU A 28 15.16 4.99 42.38
C GLU A 28 15.79 5.91 41.32
N VAL A 29 16.93 6.55 41.61
CA VAL A 29 17.70 7.29 40.59
C VAL A 29 18.13 6.37 39.46
N ARG A 30 18.68 5.19 39.77
CA ARG A 30 19.08 4.20 38.75
C ARG A 30 17.89 3.70 37.93
N LYS A 31 16.75 3.46 38.57
CA LYS A 31 15.51 3.09 37.88
C LYS A 31 15.10 4.15 36.87
N ASN A 32 15.04 5.42 37.29
CA ASN A 32 14.66 6.53 36.39
C ASN A 32 15.68 6.72 35.25
N GLN A 33 16.97 6.50 35.51
CA GLN A 33 18.00 6.52 34.47
C GLN A 33 17.79 5.40 33.44
N SER A 34 17.45 4.19 33.90
CA SER A 34 17.09 3.09 33.01
C SER A 34 15.84 3.41 32.17
N GLU A 35 14.79 3.93 32.79
CA GLU A 35 13.55 4.32 32.11
C GLU A 35 13.81 5.37 31.03
N LYS A 36 14.69 6.35 31.32
CA LYS A 36 15.10 7.35 30.32
C LYS A 36 15.74 6.71 29.08
N LEU A 37 16.60 5.71 29.25
CA LEU A 37 17.24 5.01 28.12
C LEU A 37 16.21 4.24 27.30
N ILE A 38 15.25 3.58 27.95
CA ILE A 38 14.15 2.87 27.27
C ILE A 38 13.32 3.84 26.43
N ILE A 39 12.95 5.00 26.98
CA ILE A 39 12.21 6.04 26.25
C ILE A 39 13.03 6.58 25.06
N GLN A 40 14.34 6.77 25.24
CA GLN A 40 15.22 7.19 24.13
C GLN A 40 15.28 6.16 23.00
N GLN A 41 15.26 4.87 23.34
CA GLN A 41 15.17 3.80 22.34
C GLN A 41 13.81 3.81 21.62
N GLU A 42 12.71 3.86 22.37
CA GLU A 42 11.35 3.92 21.81
C GLU A 42 11.17 5.12 20.87
N LEU A 43 11.81 6.23 21.20
CA LEU A 43 11.84 7.41 20.36
C LEU A 43 12.48 7.13 19.00
N ILE A 44 13.66 6.53 18.98
CA ILE A 44 14.39 6.18 17.76
C ILE A 44 13.60 5.15 16.93
N GLU A 45 13.01 4.14 17.59
CA GLU A 45 12.17 3.14 16.94
C GLU A 45 10.93 3.77 16.28
N THR A 46 10.29 4.70 16.98
CA THR A 46 9.13 5.45 16.46
C THR A 46 9.53 6.36 15.31
N GLU A 47 10.66 7.06 15.39
CA GLU A 47 11.17 7.87 14.28
C GLU A 47 11.47 7.02 13.04
N ASN A 48 12.09 5.86 13.23
CA ASN A 48 12.35 4.92 12.15
C ASN A 48 11.04 4.43 11.53
N ARG A 49 10.03 4.12 12.34
CA ARG A 49 8.70 3.74 11.85
C ARG A 49 8.05 4.85 11.05
N ILE A 50 8.11 6.10 11.52
CA ILE A 50 7.58 7.26 10.79
C ILE A 50 8.32 7.45 9.46
N ASN A 51 9.65 7.38 9.45
CA ASN A 51 10.44 7.52 8.23
C ASN A 51 10.18 6.39 7.25
N PHE A 52 10.02 5.16 7.73
CA PHE A 52 9.64 4.02 6.90
C PHE A 52 8.28 4.24 6.24
N LEU A 53 7.26 4.65 7.01
CA LEU A 53 5.92 4.95 6.49
C LEU A 53 5.92 6.14 5.52
N ALA A 54 6.80 7.12 5.71
CA ALA A 54 6.98 8.27 4.84
C ALA A 54 7.91 7.99 3.63
N GLY A 55 8.49 6.79 3.51
CA GLY A 55 9.42 6.43 2.44
C GLY A 55 10.76 7.18 2.48
N ARG A 56 11.22 7.59 3.67
CA ARG A 56 12.47 8.34 3.87
C ARG A 56 13.53 7.48 4.55
N TYR A 57 14.80 7.81 4.34
CA TYR A 57 15.91 7.24 5.11
C TYR A 57 15.79 7.62 6.61
N PRO A 58 16.35 6.79 7.52
CA PRO A 58 16.41 7.10 8.95
C PRO A 58 17.01 8.47 9.21
N GLN A 59 16.22 9.35 9.80
CA GLN A 59 16.64 10.70 10.16
C GLN A 59 15.83 11.21 11.37
N PRO A 60 16.38 12.15 12.17
CA PRO A 60 15.62 12.78 13.24
C PRO A 60 14.33 13.42 12.72
N VAL A 61 13.22 13.26 13.44
CA VAL A 61 11.95 13.89 13.11
C VAL A 61 11.83 15.18 13.93
N GLU A 62 11.85 16.34 13.26
CA GLU A 62 11.69 17.64 13.92
C GLU A 62 10.31 17.74 14.59
N ARG A 63 10.30 18.13 15.86
CA ARG A 63 9.08 18.25 16.67
C ARG A 63 8.95 19.69 17.14
N LYS A 64 7.83 20.31 16.80
CA LYS A 64 7.45 21.59 17.41
C LYS A 64 6.86 21.30 18.78
N LEU A 65 7.25 22.08 19.78
CA LEU A 65 6.58 22.13 21.08
C LEU A 65 5.23 22.86 20.89
N VAL A 66 4.30 22.24 20.17
CA VAL A 66 2.92 22.71 20.13
C VAL A 66 2.26 22.15 21.39
N ASP A 67 1.63 23.02 22.17
CA ASP A 67 0.85 22.58 23.32
C ASP A 67 -0.25 21.64 22.80
N PHE A 68 -0.29 20.41 23.31
CA PHE A 68 -1.22 19.38 22.84
C PHE A 68 -2.67 19.86 22.96
N PHE A 69 -2.94 20.79 23.88
CA PHE A 69 -4.24 21.40 24.10
C PHE A 69 -4.64 22.46 23.05
N GLU A 70 -3.71 22.96 22.24
CA GLU A 70 -4.00 23.93 21.17
C GLU A 70 -4.27 23.27 19.81
N LEU A 71 -4.26 21.94 19.73
CA LEU A 71 -4.60 21.19 18.52
C LEU A 71 -6.11 21.34 18.21
N ASN A 72 -6.45 22.36 17.42
CA ASN A 72 -7.78 22.51 16.83
C ASN A 72 -8.02 21.44 15.75
N MET A 73 -8.42 20.25 16.18
CA MET A 73 -9.00 19.25 15.30
C MET A 73 -10.32 19.80 14.76
N HIS A 74 -10.38 20.01 13.44
CA HIS A 74 -11.59 20.49 12.81
C HIS A 74 -12.68 19.42 12.96
N THR A 75 -13.88 19.84 13.32
CA THR A 75 -15.04 18.95 13.33
C THR A 75 -15.30 18.46 11.91
N LEU A 76 -15.17 17.16 11.69
CA LEU A 76 -15.47 16.55 10.40
C LEU A 76 -16.99 16.51 10.21
N ASN A 77 -17.48 17.19 9.18
CA ASN A 77 -18.87 17.08 8.76
C ASN A 77 -19.08 15.72 8.09
N ILE A 78 -19.40 14.72 8.89
CA ILE A 78 -19.82 13.41 8.41
C ILE A 78 -21.24 13.55 7.83
N GLY A 79 -21.35 13.40 6.50
CA GLY A 79 -22.64 13.39 5.79
C GLY A 79 -23.47 12.15 6.11
N VAL A 80 -24.36 11.74 5.18
CA VAL A 80 -25.22 10.56 5.39
C VAL A 80 -24.40 9.27 5.24
N PRO A 81 -24.53 8.28 6.14
CA PRO A 81 -23.76 7.04 6.08
C PRO A 81 -23.86 6.28 4.75
N SER A 82 -25.02 6.30 4.09
CA SER A 82 -25.21 5.67 2.77
C SER A 82 -24.35 6.31 1.68
N GLN A 83 -24.15 7.63 1.72
CA GLN A 83 -23.29 8.34 0.77
C GLN A 83 -21.81 8.02 1.00
N MET A 84 -21.41 7.72 2.24
CA MET A 84 -20.03 7.34 2.58
C MET A 84 -19.63 5.96 2.03
N LEU A 85 -20.59 5.06 1.77
CA LEU A 85 -20.30 3.76 1.14
C LEU A 85 -19.72 3.94 -0.28
N ASN A 86 -20.09 5.01 -0.99
CA ASN A 86 -19.53 5.30 -2.31
C ASN A 86 -18.07 5.82 -2.24
N ASN A 87 -17.63 6.33 -1.09
CA ASN A 87 -16.25 6.79 -0.88
C ASN A 87 -15.32 5.67 -0.42
N ARG A 88 -15.86 4.50 -0.08
CA ARG A 88 -15.13 3.34 0.42
C ARG A 88 -14.49 2.56 -0.74
N ALA A 89 -13.16 2.61 -0.81
CA ALA A 89 -12.39 1.99 -1.89
C ALA A 89 -12.53 0.44 -1.91
N ASP A 90 -12.64 -0.18 -0.74
CA ASP A 90 -12.91 -1.60 -0.56
C ASP A 90 -14.26 -2.01 -1.18
N ILE A 91 -15.32 -1.23 -0.96
CA ILE A 91 -16.64 -1.49 -1.56
C ILE A 91 -16.59 -1.30 -3.08
N ARG A 92 -15.96 -0.23 -3.55
CA ARG A 92 -15.82 0.02 -5.00
C ARG A 92 -15.04 -1.09 -5.69
N GLN A 93 -14.00 -1.63 -5.06
CA GLN A 93 -13.27 -2.78 -5.59
C GLN A 93 -14.20 -3.99 -5.74
N ALA A 94 -14.94 -4.35 -4.68
CA ALA A 94 -15.87 -5.48 -4.71
C ALA A 94 -16.98 -5.30 -5.76
N GLU A 95 -17.50 -4.08 -5.94
CA GLU A 95 -18.48 -3.77 -6.99
C GLU A 95 -17.89 -4.00 -8.39
N ARG A 96 -16.64 -3.56 -8.64
CA ARG A 96 -15.96 -3.78 -9.92
C ARG A 96 -15.66 -5.24 -10.17
N GLU A 97 -15.27 -6.00 -9.15
CA GLU A 97 -15.09 -7.45 -9.25
C GLU A 97 -16.40 -8.15 -9.61
N LEU A 98 -17.51 -7.79 -8.98
CA LEU A 98 -18.83 -8.32 -9.31
C LEU A 98 -19.24 -7.96 -10.74
N GLN A 99 -18.99 -6.72 -11.17
CA GLN A 99 -19.26 -6.28 -12.53
C GLN A 99 -18.42 -7.08 -13.55
N ALA A 100 -17.14 -7.32 -13.25
CA ALA A 100 -16.25 -8.10 -14.11
C ALA A 100 -16.75 -9.54 -14.26
N ALA A 101 -17.11 -10.20 -13.15
CA ALA A 101 -17.70 -11.54 -13.17
C ALA A 101 -19.01 -11.59 -13.98
N GLY A 102 -19.85 -10.56 -13.86
CA GLY A 102 -21.04 -10.40 -14.69
C GLY A 102 -20.73 -10.33 -16.20
N LEU A 103 -19.66 -9.64 -16.57
CA LEU A 103 -19.19 -9.56 -17.96
C LEU A 103 -18.56 -10.88 -18.43
N GLU A 104 -17.86 -11.61 -17.57
CA GLU A 104 -17.32 -12.94 -17.90
C GLU A 104 -18.43 -13.93 -18.27
N ILE A 105 -19.57 -13.88 -17.58
CA ILE A 105 -20.74 -14.68 -17.94
C ILE A 105 -21.26 -14.29 -19.33
N GLN A 106 -21.27 -13.00 -19.67
CA GLN A 106 -21.68 -12.53 -20.99
C GLN A 106 -20.70 -12.99 -22.08
N VAL A 107 -19.40 -12.93 -21.82
CA VAL A 107 -18.36 -13.45 -22.73
C VAL A 107 -18.50 -14.96 -22.90
N ALA A 108 -18.74 -15.70 -21.82
CA ALA A 108 -18.97 -17.14 -21.88
C ALA A 108 -20.22 -17.47 -22.71
N LYS A 109 -21.30 -16.69 -22.57
CA LYS A 109 -22.49 -16.80 -23.43
C LYS A 109 -22.18 -16.45 -24.88
N ALA A 110 -21.37 -15.42 -25.12
CA ALA A 110 -21.01 -14.98 -26.48
C ALA A 110 -20.25 -16.07 -27.26
N ARG A 111 -19.49 -16.93 -26.57
CA ARG A 111 -18.79 -18.09 -27.18
C ARG A 111 -19.73 -19.14 -27.78
N PHE A 112 -21.04 -19.08 -27.53
CA PHE A 112 -22.01 -19.94 -28.22
C PHE A 112 -22.40 -19.42 -29.61
N TYR A 113 -22.13 -18.15 -29.93
CA TYR A 113 -22.39 -17.60 -31.25
C TYR A 113 -21.23 -17.88 -32.22
N PRO A 114 -21.51 -17.87 -33.54
CA PRO A 114 -20.45 -17.92 -34.53
C PRO A 114 -19.46 -16.76 -34.37
N SER A 115 -18.16 -17.05 -34.44
CA SER A 115 -17.11 -16.03 -34.48
C SER A 115 -16.73 -15.73 -35.92
N LEU A 116 -16.75 -14.44 -36.29
CA LEU A 116 -16.23 -13.95 -37.57
C LEU A 116 -14.78 -13.50 -37.38
N VAL A 117 -13.86 -14.09 -38.14
CA VAL A 117 -12.46 -13.67 -38.21
C VAL A 117 -12.21 -13.09 -39.60
N LEU A 118 -11.68 -11.87 -39.66
CA LEU A 118 -11.31 -11.20 -40.89
C LEU A 118 -9.79 -11.04 -40.94
N ASN A 119 -9.17 -11.71 -41.90
CA ASN A 119 -7.74 -11.63 -42.15
C ASN A 119 -7.51 -10.85 -43.44
N ALA A 120 -6.63 -9.85 -43.41
CA ALA A 120 -6.23 -9.13 -44.60
C ALA A 120 -4.73 -8.86 -44.56
N GLY A 121 -4.07 -8.98 -45.71
CA GLY A 121 -2.64 -8.82 -45.85
C GLY A 121 -2.29 -8.09 -47.13
N VAL A 122 -1.25 -7.27 -47.07
CA VAL A 122 -0.64 -6.62 -48.22
C VAL A 122 0.87 -6.78 -48.09
N GLY A 123 1.56 -7.03 -49.19
CA GLY A 123 3.00 -7.22 -49.16
C GLY A 123 3.59 -7.32 -50.55
N TYR A 124 4.86 -7.69 -50.59
CA TYR A 124 5.58 -7.91 -51.82
C TYR A 124 5.93 -9.39 -51.96
N SER A 125 5.71 -9.96 -53.14
CA SER A 125 6.09 -11.32 -53.48
C SER A 125 6.71 -11.36 -54.86
N ALA A 126 7.94 -11.86 -54.95
CA ALA A 126 8.65 -12.04 -56.21
C ALA A 126 9.55 -13.28 -56.14
N PHE A 127 9.59 -14.06 -57.23
CA PHE A 127 10.50 -15.21 -57.33
C PHE A 127 11.98 -14.82 -57.30
N ASN A 128 12.31 -13.62 -57.78
CA ASN A 128 13.66 -13.07 -57.75
C ASN A 128 13.67 -11.79 -56.90
N PRO A 129 14.54 -11.70 -55.86
CA PRO A 129 14.61 -10.55 -54.94
C PRO A 129 14.83 -9.21 -55.64
N ARG A 130 15.46 -9.20 -56.82
CA ARG A 130 15.70 -7.97 -57.60
C ARG A 130 14.41 -7.28 -58.03
N TYR A 131 13.33 -8.03 -58.20
CA TYR A 131 12.02 -7.49 -58.57
C TYR A 131 11.08 -7.32 -57.38
N LEU A 132 11.54 -7.56 -56.15
CA LEU A 132 10.68 -7.54 -54.96
C LEU A 132 10.03 -6.18 -54.72
N PHE A 133 10.71 -5.08 -55.04
CA PHE A 133 10.18 -3.72 -54.85
C PHE A 133 9.74 -3.04 -56.16
N ILE A 134 9.54 -3.82 -57.23
CA ILE A 134 9.08 -3.29 -58.51
C ILE A 134 7.55 -3.39 -58.55
N THR A 135 6.93 -2.23 -58.36
CA THR A 135 5.47 -2.06 -58.44
C THR A 135 5.07 -1.71 -59.87
N PRO A 136 3.98 -2.31 -60.42
CA PRO A 136 2.94 -3.08 -59.73
C PRO A 136 3.16 -4.61 -59.68
N GLU A 137 4.15 -5.18 -60.36
CA GLU A 137 4.21 -6.63 -60.58
C GLU A 137 4.51 -7.45 -59.31
N SER A 138 5.21 -6.89 -58.33
CA SER A 138 5.54 -7.59 -57.08
C SER A 138 4.55 -7.35 -55.95
N LEU A 139 3.57 -6.47 -56.12
CA LEU A 139 2.58 -6.14 -55.09
C LEU A 139 1.52 -7.24 -55.00
N VAL A 140 1.33 -7.81 -53.81
CA VAL A 140 0.31 -8.81 -53.53
C VAL A 140 -0.58 -8.37 -52.37
N TYR A 141 -1.86 -8.70 -52.46
CA TYR A 141 -2.84 -8.45 -51.41
C TYR A 141 -3.78 -9.65 -51.28
N ASN A 142 -4.26 -9.90 -50.06
CA ASN A 142 -5.25 -10.91 -49.76
C ASN A 142 -6.25 -10.40 -48.71
N ALA A 143 -7.47 -10.95 -48.77
CA ALA A 143 -8.50 -10.74 -47.77
C ALA A 143 -9.31 -12.04 -47.66
N VAL A 144 -9.39 -12.60 -46.46
CA VAL A 144 -10.05 -13.88 -46.16
C VAL A 144 -10.91 -13.69 -44.92
N GLY A 145 -12.19 -14.05 -45.02
CA GLY A 145 -13.12 -14.07 -43.90
C GLY A 145 -13.49 -15.51 -43.55
N GLU A 146 -13.44 -15.85 -42.26
CA GLU A 146 -13.79 -17.17 -41.75
C GLU A 146 -14.88 -17.07 -40.69
N LEU A 147 -15.87 -17.95 -40.76
CA LEU A 147 -16.97 -18.05 -39.81
C LEU A 147 -16.95 -19.42 -39.14
N VAL A 148 -16.72 -19.45 -37.83
CA VAL A 148 -16.61 -20.70 -37.05
C VAL A 148 -17.72 -20.73 -36.00
N ALA A 149 -18.46 -21.84 -35.93
CA ALA A 149 -19.54 -22.03 -34.96
C ALA A 149 -19.41 -23.38 -34.20
N PRO A 150 -19.63 -23.41 -32.88
CA PRO A 150 -19.52 -24.64 -32.10
C PRO A 150 -20.74 -25.57 -32.32
N VAL A 151 -20.49 -26.82 -32.78
CA VAL A 151 -21.57 -27.80 -33.07
C VAL A 151 -21.76 -28.82 -31.93
N ILE A 152 -20.69 -29.49 -31.48
CA ILE A 152 -20.79 -30.67 -30.59
C ILE A 152 -20.49 -30.34 -29.12
N ASN A 153 -19.77 -29.25 -28.82
CA ASN A 153 -19.27 -28.99 -27.47
C ASN A 153 -20.01 -27.87 -26.71
N ARG A 154 -21.35 -27.89 -26.73
CA ARG A 154 -22.17 -26.94 -25.95
C ARG A 154 -22.07 -27.14 -24.43
N ARG A 155 -21.38 -28.20 -23.97
CA ARG A 155 -21.23 -28.56 -22.54
C ARG A 155 -19.88 -28.20 -21.92
N ALA A 156 -18.81 -27.99 -22.71
CA ALA A 156 -17.53 -27.52 -22.16
C ALA A 156 -17.51 -26.02 -21.87
N ILE A 157 -18.44 -25.26 -22.46
CA ILE A 157 -18.68 -23.85 -22.13
C ILE A 157 -19.80 -23.83 -21.07
N LYS A 158 -19.51 -24.30 -19.86
CA LYS A 158 -20.38 -24.09 -18.71
C LYS A 158 -19.74 -23.05 -17.81
N ALA A 159 -20.46 -21.94 -17.62
CA ALA A 159 -20.25 -21.02 -16.51
C ALA A 159 -20.67 -21.68 -15.19
#